data_AF-A0A8J5VB84-F1
#
_entry.id   AF-A0A8J5VB84-F1
#
_cell.length_a   1.000
_cell.length_b   1.000
_cell.length_c   1.000
_cell.angle_alpha   90.00
_cell.angle_beta   90.00
_cell.angle_gamma   90.00
#
_symmetry.space_group_name_H-M   'P 1'
#
loop_
_entity.id
_entity.type
_entity.pdbx_description
1 polymer ?
#
loop_
_entity_poly.entity_id
_entity_poly.type
_entity_poly.pdbx_seq_one_letter_code
_entity_poly.pdbx_strand_id
1 'polypeptide(L)'
;ASVSVDKHVEIFQKKCPAFPNSLEKTLDFVEKDYQLLFLSGAPDATVIKEVDRMVVCVFQHLGLIKSDNSIDAKAVVNFFEATSPYFTEQVRGSEKKLDSFERCLSKKSESAEEARDWIVNCLQKEIWLHSVAYKPEEIHEKEKNF
;
A
#
# COMPACT_ATOMS: atom_id res chain seq x y z
N ALA A 1 21.08 23.57 -0.63
CA ALA A 1 20.05 24.15 0.26
C ALA A 1 19.26 22.99 0.85
N SER A 2 19.28 22.80 2.16
CA SER A 2 18.43 21.80 2.83
C SER A 2 17.00 22.33 2.85
N VAL A 3 16.09 21.66 2.15
CA VAL A 3 14.66 21.96 2.30
C VAL A 3 14.25 21.37 3.65
N SER A 4 13.74 22.20 4.56
CA SER A 4 13.31 21.70 5.88
C SER A 4 12.13 20.74 5.71
N VAL A 5 12.12 19.70 6.53
CA VAL A 5 11.06 18.70 6.58
C VAL A 5 9.69 19.36 6.82
N ASP A 6 9.66 20.44 7.60
CA ASP A 6 8.44 21.23 7.87
C ASP A 6 7.73 21.72 6.59
N LYS A 7 8.47 22.13 5.56
CA LYS A 7 7.87 22.58 4.28
C LYS A 7 7.30 21.43 3.45
N HIS A 8 7.84 20.22 3.57
CA HIS A 8 7.27 19.05 2.89
C HIS A 8 6.03 18.55 3.64
N VAL A 9 6.05 18.56 4.97
CA VAL A 9 4.90 18.22 5.82
C VAL A 9 3.73 19.19 5.60
N GLU A 10 3.97 20.47 5.34
CA GLU A 10 2.93 21.43 4.94
C GLU A 10 2.26 21.12 3.59
N ILE A 11 2.95 20.42 2.67
CA ILE A 11 2.38 20.00 1.37
C ILE A 11 1.40 18.84 1.57
N PHE A 12 1.56 18.05 2.63
CA PHE A 12 0.59 17.02 3.05
C PHE A 12 -0.62 17.64 3.77
N GLN A 13 -1.22 18.68 3.18
CA GLN A 13 -2.47 19.26 3.66
C GLN A 13 -3.57 18.19 3.75
N LYS A 14 -4.52 18.37 4.69
CA LYS A 14 -5.61 17.45 5.11
C LYS A 14 -6.55 16.91 4.01
N LYS A 15 -6.27 17.12 2.72
CA LYS A 15 -7.09 16.69 1.59
C LYS A 15 -6.29 15.77 0.68
N CYS A 16 -6.98 14.82 0.04
CA CYS A 16 -6.36 13.98 -0.98
C CYS A 16 -5.81 14.86 -2.13
N PRO A 17 -4.59 14.58 -2.62
CA PRO A 17 -4.06 15.30 -3.76
C PRO A 17 -4.86 14.98 -5.02
N ALA A 18 -4.75 15.84 -6.03
CA ALA A 18 -5.30 15.56 -7.34
C ALA A 18 -4.40 14.53 -8.05
N PHE A 19 -4.84 13.28 -8.13
CA PHE A 19 -4.08 12.22 -8.80
C PHE A 19 -4.26 12.25 -10.32
N PRO A 20 -3.25 11.79 -11.07
CA PRO A 20 -3.39 11.53 -12.51
C PRO A 20 -4.47 10.46 -12.81
N ASN A 21 -5.08 10.52 -14.00
CA ASN A 21 -6.16 9.58 -14.37
C ASN A 21 -5.69 8.16 -14.74
N SER A 22 -4.39 7.90 -14.84
CA SER A 22 -3.85 6.59 -15.20
C SER A 22 -3.24 5.90 -13.98
N LEU A 23 -3.45 4.59 -13.85
CA LEU A 23 -2.87 3.75 -12.79
C LEU A 23 -1.36 3.95 -12.68
N GLU A 24 -0.62 3.79 -13.78
CA GLU A 24 0.85 3.94 -13.83
C GLU A 24 1.30 5.30 -13.28
N LYS A 25 0.79 6.41 -13.82
CA LYS A 25 1.15 7.75 -13.33
C LYS A 25 0.71 8.02 -11.89
N THR A 26 -0.36 7.37 -11.41
CA THR A 26 -0.79 7.48 -10.01
C THR A 26 0.24 6.80 -9.10
N LEU A 27 0.70 5.60 -9.47
CA LEU A 27 1.72 4.88 -8.72
C LEU A 27 3.07 5.61 -8.76
N ASP A 28 3.48 6.12 -9.93
CA ASP A 28 4.71 6.91 -10.07
C ASP A 28 4.68 8.19 -9.21
N PHE A 29 3.52 8.85 -9.13
CA PHE A 29 3.34 10.04 -8.30
C PHE A 29 3.53 9.69 -6.82
N VAL A 30 2.88 8.63 -6.37
CA VAL A 30 2.90 8.16 -4.99
C VAL A 30 4.29 7.64 -4.59
N GLU A 31 4.98 6.92 -5.48
CA GLU A 31 6.33 6.42 -5.22
C GLU A 31 7.33 7.56 -5.02
N LYS A 32 7.28 8.60 -5.86
CA LYS A 32 8.15 9.79 -5.72
C LYS A 32 7.92 10.49 -4.39
N ASP A 33 6.65 10.65 -4.00
CA ASP A 33 6.29 11.29 -2.72
C ASP A 33 6.74 10.43 -1.52
N TYR A 34 6.60 9.11 -1.60
CA TYR A 34 7.12 8.21 -0.57
C TYR A 34 8.64 8.27 -0.45
N GLN A 35 9.37 8.21 -1.57
CA GLN A 35 10.82 8.29 -1.56
C GLN A 35 11.30 9.59 -0.87
N LEU A 36 10.64 10.73 -1.12
CA LEU A 36 10.95 11.98 -0.45
C LEU A 36 10.71 11.95 1.06
N LEU A 37 9.64 11.26 1.51
CA LEU A 37 9.34 11.08 2.94
C LEU A 37 10.40 10.24 3.66
N PHE A 38 10.86 9.14 3.06
CA PHE A 38 11.88 8.25 3.67
C PHE A 38 13.31 8.82 3.59
N LEU A 39 13.62 9.66 2.60
CA LEU A 39 14.90 10.36 2.50
C LEU A 39 15.09 11.43 3.58
N SER A 40 14.03 11.81 4.30
CA SER A 40 14.05 12.84 5.33
C SER A 40 14.50 12.35 6.72
N GLY A 41 14.70 11.04 6.90
CA GLY A 41 15.07 10.39 8.16
C GLY A 41 14.18 9.18 8.47
N ALA A 42 14.40 8.53 9.62
CA ALA A 42 13.51 7.45 10.06
C ALA A 42 12.08 7.99 10.19
N PRO A 43 11.06 7.27 9.64
CA PRO A 43 9.69 7.76 9.68
C PRO A 43 9.22 7.83 11.12
N ASP A 44 8.93 9.03 11.61
CA ASP A 44 8.22 9.20 12.86
C ASP A 44 6.74 8.81 12.68
N ALA A 45 5.99 8.79 13.78
CA ALA A 45 4.57 8.44 13.76
C ALA A 45 3.71 9.35 12.86
N THR A 46 4.18 10.56 12.54
CA THR A 46 3.50 11.49 11.64
C THR A 46 3.66 11.03 10.19
N VAL A 47 4.87 10.66 9.78
CA VAL A 47 5.14 10.14 8.43
C VAL A 47 4.30 8.88 8.16
N ILE A 48 4.19 7.97 9.13
CA ILE A 48 3.37 6.75 9.00
C ILE A 48 1.89 7.09 8.77
N LYS A 49 1.34 8.05 9.53
CA LYS A 49 -0.05 8.47 9.36
C LYS A 49 -0.30 9.13 8.00
N GLU A 50 0.65 9.89 7.51
CA GLU A 50 0.55 10.52 6.19
C GLU A 50 0.63 9.49 5.07
N VAL A 51 1.47 8.46 5.24
CA VAL A 51 1.53 7.31 4.34
C VAL A 51 0.18 6.60 4.27
N ASP A 52 -0.41 6.29 5.42
CA ASP A 52 -1.71 5.64 5.52
C ASP A 52 -2.82 6.46 4.86
N ARG A 53 -2.84 7.78 5.12
CA ARG A 53 -3.78 8.70 4.48
C ARG A 53 -3.63 8.69 2.96
N MET A 54 -2.38 8.70 2.46
CA MET A 54 -2.11 8.67 1.02
C MET A 54 -2.62 7.37 0.38
N VAL A 55 -2.44 6.22 1.04
CA VAL A 55 -2.98 4.93 0.55
C VAL A 55 -4.50 4.99 0.44
N VAL A 56 -5.20 5.51 1.45
CA VAL A 56 -6.66 5.68 1.42
C VAL A 56 -7.08 6.56 0.24
N CYS A 57 -6.38 7.69 0.03
CA CYS A 57 -6.64 8.59 -1.09
C CYS A 57 -6.46 7.91 -2.45
N VAL A 58 -5.40 7.13 -2.63
CA VAL A 58 -5.17 6.33 -3.85
C VAL A 58 -6.29 5.31 -4.04
N PHE A 59 -6.71 4.64 -2.96
CA PHE A 59 -7.76 3.63 -3.03
C PHE A 59 -9.11 4.22 -3.44
N GLN A 60 -9.45 5.40 -2.93
CA GLN A 60 -10.65 6.13 -3.35
C GLN A 60 -10.53 6.61 -4.81
N HIS A 61 -9.38 7.17 -5.19
CA HIS A 61 -9.15 7.67 -6.56
C HIS A 61 -9.26 6.56 -7.62
N LEU A 62 -8.70 5.39 -7.33
CA LEU A 62 -8.76 4.22 -8.22
C LEU A 62 -10.10 3.48 -8.16
N GLY A 63 -11.06 3.93 -7.34
CA GLY A 63 -12.37 3.30 -7.19
C GLY A 63 -12.36 1.97 -6.44
N LEU A 64 -11.28 1.66 -5.72
CA LEU A 64 -11.16 0.49 -4.83
C LEU A 64 -12.11 0.62 -3.64
N ILE A 65 -12.21 1.85 -3.11
CA ILE A 65 -13.15 2.26 -2.07
C ILE A 65 -14.10 3.28 -2.67
N LYS A 66 -15.40 3.02 -2.60
CA LYS A 66 -16.45 3.92 -3.08
C LYS A 66 -16.69 5.05 -2.09
N SER A 67 -17.41 6.09 -2.54
CA SER A 67 -17.74 7.25 -1.70
C SER A 67 -18.59 6.92 -0.47
N ASP A 68 -19.23 5.76 -0.44
CA ASP A 68 -20.00 5.24 0.70
C ASP A 68 -19.20 4.30 1.60
N ASN A 69 -17.87 4.27 1.45
CA ASN A 69 -16.91 3.40 2.14
C ASN A 69 -17.07 1.90 1.85
N SER A 70 -17.89 1.52 0.86
CA SER A 70 -17.94 0.14 0.38
C SER A 70 -16.75 -0.18 -0.53
N ILE A 71 -16.31 -1.43 -0.51
CA ILE A 71 -15.20 -1.92 -1.33
C ILE A 71 -15.74 -2.41 -2.67
N ASP A 72 -15.09 -2.01 -3.78
CA ASP A 72 -15.34 -2.62 -5.08
C ASP A 72 -14.43 -3.84 -5.28
N ALA A 73 -14.95 -5.03 -4.97
CA ALA A 73 -14.16 -6.27 -5.02
C ALA A 73 -13.51 -6.49 -6.40
N LYS A 74 -14.21 -6.16 -7.49
CA LYS A 74 -13.68 -6.29 -8.84
C LYS A 74 -12.55 -5.31 -9.11
N ALA A 75 -12.69 -4.06 -8.68
CA ALA A 75 -11.61 -3.08 -8.79
C ALA A 75 -10.38 -3.51 -7.98
N VAL A 76 -10.58 -4.07 -6.78
CA VAL A 76 -9.51 -4.57 -5.90
C VAL A 76 -8.75 -5.73 -6.55
N VAL A 77 -9.47 -6.73 -7.07
CA VAL A 77 -8.87 -7.85 -7.79
C VAL A 77 -8.06 -7.34 -8.98
N ASN A 78 -8.65 -6.51 -9.84
CA ASN A 78 -7.97 -5.98 -11.02
C ASN A 78 -6.72 -5.16 -10.67
N PHE A 79 -6.79 -4.36 -9.59
CA PHE A 79 -5.67 -3.56 -9.12
C PHE A 79 -4.51 -4.45 -8.67
N PHE A 80 -4.76 -5.46 -7.84
CA PHE A 80 -3.70 -6.35 -7.37
C PHE A 80 -3.18 -7.26 -8.47
N GLU A 81 -4.00 -7.67 -9.43
CA GLU A 81 -3.52 -8.37 -10.63
C GLU A 81 -2.55 -7.52 -11.46
N ALA A 82 -2.85 -6.23 -11.62
CA ALA A 82 -2.01 -5.31 -12.40
C ALA A 82 -0.71 -4.93 -11.67
N THR A 83 -0.72 -4.92 -10.33
CA THR A 83 0.38 -4.36 -9.51
C THR A 83 1.18 -5.41 -8.75
N SER A 84 0.67 -6.63 -8.60
CA SER A 84 1.30 -7.69 -7.82
C SER A 84 1.35 -9.01 -8.62
N PRO A 85 2.51 -9.39 -9.15
CA PRO A 85 2.70 -10.70 -9.78
C PRO A 85 2.29 -11.86 -8.87
N TYR A 86 2.58 -11.73 -7.57
CA TYR A 86 2.22 -12.73 -6.55
C TYR A 86 0.71 -12.91 -6.37
N PHE A 87 -0.09 -11.85 -6.52
CA PHE A 87 -1.55 -11.97 -6.47
C PHE A 87 -2.05 -12.88 -7.61
N THR A 88 -1.53 -12.66 -8.81
CA THR A 88 -1.91 -13.47 -9.99
C THR A 88 -1.52 -14.93 -9.80
N GLU A 89 -0.29 -15.20 -9.35
CA GLU A 89 0.20 -16.57 -9.15
C GLU A 89 -0.52 -17.32 -8.02
N GLN A 90 -0.75 -16.65 -6.88
CA GLN A 90 -1.22 -17.33 -5.67
C GLN A 90 -2.73 -17.29 -5.46
N VAL A 91 -3.42 -16.25 -5.94
CA VAL A 91 -4.85 -16.04 -5.71
C VAL A 91 -5.63 -16.31 -6.98
N ARG A 92 -5.31 -15.63 -8.09
CA ARG A 92 -6.03 -15.83 -9.35
C ARG A 92 -5.83 -17.23 -9.94
N GLY A 93 -4.64 -17.82 -9.77
CA GLY A 93 -4.36 -19.20 -10.16
C GLY A 93 -5.20 -20.26 -9.42
N SER A 94 -6.00 -19.87 -8.43
CA SER A 94 -6.88 -20.75 -7.67
C SER A 94 -8.28 -20.13 -7.52
N GLU A 95 -9.27 -20.63 -8.26
CA GLU A 95 -10.67 -20.16 -8.19
C GLU A 95 -11.18 -20.12 -6.74
N LYS A 96 -10.86 -21.13 -5.93
CA LYS A 96 -11.24 -21.17 -4.51
C LYS A 96 -10.68 -20.01 -3.68
N LYS A 97 -9.44 -19.60 -3.94
CA LYS A 97 -8.82 -18.47 -3.24
C LYS A 97 -9.36 -17.14 -3.74
N LEU A 98 -9.61 -17.02 -5.04
CA LEU A 98 -10.26 -15.85 -5.61
C LEU A 98 -11.67 -15.65 -5.01
N ASP A 99 -12.49 -16.71 -4.96
CA ASP A 99 -13.81 -16.68 -4.33
C ASP A 99 -13.74 -16.31 -2.83
N SER A 100 -12.74 -16.84 -2.12
CA SER A 100 -12.51 -16.54 -0.70
C SER A 100 -12.13 -15.07 -0.50
N PHE A 101 -11.24 -14.55 -1.36
CA PHE A 101 -10.80 -13.16 -1.35
C PHE A 101 -11.97 -12.21 -1.64
N GLU A 102 -12.73 -12.44 -2.72
CA GLU A 102 -13.90 -11.63 -3.07
C GLU A 102 -14.95 -11.64 -1.96
N ARG A 103 -15.21 -12.81 -1.35
CA ARG A 103 -16.11 -12.92 -0.20
C ARG A 103 -15.58 -12.13 1.00
N CYS A 104 -14.28 -12.16 1.26
CA CYS A 104 -13.67 -11.37 2.33
C CYS A 104 -13.95 -9.87 2.11
N LEU A 105 -13.82 -9.36 0.88
CA LEU A 105 -14.03 -7.94 0.55
C LEU A 105 -15.49 -7.46 0.67
N SER A 106 -16.46 -8.35 0.85
CA SER A 106 -17.89 -8.00 0.92
C SER A 106 -18.32 -7.23 2.17
N LYS A 107 -17.43 -7.05 3.15
CA LYS A 107 -17.73 -6.32 4.39
C LYS A 107 -17.94 -4.84 4.09
N LYS A 108 -19.02 -4.27 4.64
CA LYS A 108 -19.22 -2.82 4.69
C LYS A 108 -18.37 -2.22 5.80
N SER A 109 -17.67 -1.14 5.51
CA SER A 109 -16.85 -0.39 6.47
C SER A 109 -17.52 0.92 6.87
N GLU A 110 -17.22 1.40 8.08
CA GLU A 110 -17.73 2.67 8.61
C GLU A 110 -16.94 3.86 8.08
N SER A 111 -15.67 3.67 7.73
CA SER A 111 -14.79 4.69 7.13
C SER A 111 -13.94 4.14 5.98
N ALA A 112 -13.33 5.04 5.22
CA ALA A 112 -12.40 4.67 4.15
C ALA A 112 -11.09 4.07 4.69
N GLU A 113 -10.64 4.52 5.86
CA GLU A 113 -9.52 3.93 6.60
C GLU A 113 -9.84 2.48 6.99
N GLU A 114 -11.03 2.22 7.55
CA GLU A 114 -11.43 0.85 7.88
C GLU A 114 -11.56 -0.01 6.62
N ALA A 115 -12.08 0.53 5.51
CA ALA A 115 -12.12 -0.17 4.22
C ALA A 115 -10.73 -0.53 3.70
N ARG A 116 -9.76 0.40 3.79
CA ARG A 116 -8.36 0.16 3.44
C ARG A 116 -7.76 -0.95 4.29
N ASP A 117 -7.91 -0.87 5.61
CA ASP A 117 -7.40 -1.88 6.54
C ASP A 117 -8.02 -3.24 6.27
N TRP A 118 -9.31 -3.27 5.92
CA TRP A 118 -10.01 -4.50 5.57
C TRP A 118 -9.50 -5.12 4.27
N ILE A 119 -9.25 -4.33 3.22
CA ILE A 119 -8.62 -4.80 1.98
C ILE A 119 -7.27 -5.46 2.29
N VAL A 120 -6.42 -4.79 3.10
CA VAL A 120 -5.11 -5.33 3.50
C VAL A 120 -5.25 -6.63 4.27
N ASN A 121 -6.18 -6.71 5.23
CA ASN A 121 -6.45 -7.92 6.00
C ASN A 121 -6.93 -9.09 5.12
N CYS A 122 -7.78 -8.82 4.12
CA CYS A 122 -8.21 -9.83 3.17
C CYS A 122 -7.04 -10.33 2.31
N LEU A 123 -6.16 -9.43 1.89
CA LEU A 123 -4.98 -9.78 1.10
C LEU A 123 -4.02 -10.69 1.88
N GLN A 124 -3.74 -10.34 3.15
CA GLN A 124 -2.85 -11.10 4.02
C GLN A 124 -3.36 -12.51 4.37
N LYS A 125 -4.67 -12.73 4.32
CA LYS A 125 -5.26 -14.06 4.54
C LYS A 125 -5.06 -15.00 3.35
N GLU A 126 -5.00 -14.46 2.14
CA GLU A 126 -5.02 -15.25 0.90
C GLU A 126 -3.66 -15.33 0.21
N ILE A 127 -2.85 -14.27 0.34
CA ILE A 127 -1.46 -14.24 -0.12
C ILE A 127 -0.55 -14.62 1.02
N TRP A 128 0.26 -15.66 0.80
CA TRP A 128 1.42 -15.91 1.64
C TRP A 128 2.48 -14.88 1.27
N LEU A 129 2.42 -13.72 1.94
CA LEU A 129 3.55 -12.82 2.05
C LEU A 129 4.52 -13.53 2.99
N HIS A 130 5.32 -14.47 2.48
CA HIS A 130 6.64 -14.62 3.07
C HIS A 130 7.20 -13.21 3.08
N SER A 131 7.42 -12.65 4.27
CA SER A 131 8.28 -11.50 4.35
C SER A 131 9.49 -11.86 3.50
N VAL A 132 9.81 -11.03 2.52
CA VAL A 132 11.22 -10.87 2.20
C VAL A 132 11.78 -10.36 3.50
N ALA A 133 12.09 -11.30 4.40
CA ALA A 133 12.84 -11.02 5.59
C ALA A 133 14.03 -10.29 5.01
N TYR A 134 14.12 -9.02 5.35
CA TYR A 134 15.41 -8.39 5.48
C TYR A 134 16.17 -9.35 6.38
N LYS A 135 16.87 -10.31 5.77
CA LYS A 135 17.91 -11.05 6.47
C LYS A 135 18.85 -9.91 6.83
N PRO A 136 19.01 -9.55 8.11
CA PRO A 136 20.19 -8.79 8.47
C PRO A 136 21.32 -9.60 7.86
N GLU A 137 22.14 -8.97 7.02
CA GLU A 137 23.33 -9.61 6.50
C GLU A 137 23.96 -10.35 7.69
N GLU A 138 24.05 -11.68 7.59
CA GLU A 138 24.93 -12.40 8.48
C GLU A 138 26.29 -11.77 8.21
N ILE A 139 26.73 -10.90 9.12
CA ILE A 139 28.11 -10.51 9.24
C ILE A 139 28.83 -11.83 9.46
N HIS A 140 29.25 -12.44 8.36
CA HIS A 140 30.27 -13.46 8.36
C HIS A 140 31.50 -12.73 8.86
N GLU A 141 31.71 -12.80 10.17
CA GLU A 141 32.96 -12.44 10.81
C GLU A 141 34.01 -13.45 10.32
N LYS A 142 34.50 -13.22 9.10
CA LYS A 142 35.77 -13.75 8.61
C LYS A 142 36.87 -12.84 9.13
N GLU A 143 37.14 -12.93 10.42
CA GLU A 143 38.46 -12.64 10.97
C GLU A 143 38.99 -13.95 11.56
N LYS A 144 39.53 -14.80 10.68
CA LYS A 144 40.98 -14.93 10.45
C LYS A 144 41.72 -15.40 11.71
N ASN A 145 42.00 -16.71 11.70
CA ASN A 145 43.28 -17.22 12.19
C ASN A 145 44.42 -16.35 11.64
N PHE A 146 45.13 -15.66 12.52
CA PHE A 146 46.58 -15.47 12.48
C PHE A 146 47.10 -15.16 13.88
#